data_AF-A0A7R9MSE9-F1
#
_entry.id   AF-A0A7R9MSE9-F1
#
_cell.length_a   1.000
_cell.length_b   1.000
_cell.length_c   1.000
_cell.angle_alpha   90.00
_cell.angle_beta   90.00
_cell.angle_gamma   90.00
#
_symmetry.space_group_name_H-M   'P 1'
#
loop_
_entity.id
_entity.type
_entity.pdbx_description
1 polymer ?
#
loop_
_entity_poly.entity_id
_entity_poly.type
_entity_poly.pdbx_seq_one_letter_code
_entity_poly.pdbx_strand_id
1 'polypeptide(L)'
;QLSLILDTPMDRLPLRQKDMSRVIDSERHIYKLSVDTEAPEDVVYLRRDAGVERQYRRGCRKCGLRLVYQLDRKSRVYFVMNGAMVSNTRDALTRMATSAAHAVTDQKRKITKRTKDMGKFSSVTVSTVDEEEDEIEAREVADSYAANARIIEKQLERKGMIKRNKTDVVVEETPAKPKPKGTLIDKVL
;
A
#
# COMPACT_ATOMS: atom_id res chain seq x y z
N GLN A 1 17.02 -0.67 -9.23
CA GLN A 1 17.49 -0.12 -7.96
C GLN A 1 16.60 1.06 -7.63
N LEU A 2 16.37 1.35 -6.35
CA LEU A 2 15.52 2.46 -5.91
C LEU A 2 16.33 3.74 -5.75
N SER A 3 15.69 4.89 -5.94
CA SER A 3 16.24 6.19 -5.57
C SER A 3 15.85 6.50 -4.12
N LEU A 4 16.80 6.98 -3.31
CA LEU A 4 16.62 7.16 -1.87
C LEU A 4 17.36 8.42 -1.41
N ILE A 5 16.79 9.10 -0.41
CA ILE A 5 17.41 10.19 0.33
C ILE A 5 17.62 9.63 1.74
N LEU A 6 18.85 9.64 2.22
CA LEU A 6 19.27 8.82 3.36
C LEU A 6 19.38 9.62 4.66
N ASP A 7 19.81 10.87 4.56
CA ASP A 7 20.07 11.74 5.71
C ASP A 7 18.81 12.48 6.20
N THR A 8 17.96 12.92 5.27
CA THR A 8 16.87 13.85 5.56
C THR A 8 15.53 13.34 5.04
N PRO A 9 14.43 13.36 5.84
CA PRO A 9 13.10 13.02 5.36
C PRO A 9 12.60 14.03 4.32
N MET A 10 11.80 13.55 3.35
CA MET A 10 11.37 14.33 2.19
C MET A 10 10.67 15.66 2.55
N ASP A 11 9.89 15.68 3.63
CA ASP A 11 9.14 16.87 4.04
C ASP A 11 10.02 18.03 4.53
N ARG A 12 11.22 17.72 5.04
CA ARG A 12 12.18 18.70 5.54
C ARG A 12 13.09 19.27 4.45
N LEU A 13 13.09 18.68 3.26
CA LEU A 13 13.85 19.22 2.15
C LEU A 13 13.24 20.55 1.68
N PRO A 14 14.08 21.53 1.30
CA PRO A 14 13.60 22.79 0.77
C PRO A 14 12.64 22.56 -0.39
N LEU A 15 11.53 23.29 -0.40
CA LEU A 15 10.51 23.19 -1.41
C LEU A 15 10.60 24.38 -2.36
N ARG A 16 10.68 24.10 -3.66
CA ARG A 16 10.61 25.12 -4.70
C ARG A 16 9.16 25.51 -4.96
N GLN A 17 8.79 26.76 -4.68
CA GLN A 17 7.40 27.23 -4.85
C GLN A 17 6.88 27.16 -6.29
N LYS A 18 7.74 27.27 -7.30
CA LYS A 18 7.33 27.32 -8.72
C LYS A 18 6.73 26.04 -9.28
N ASP A 19 7.11 24.89 -8.74
CA ASP A 19 6.71 23.58 -9.25
C ASP A 19 6.63 22.49 -8.16
N MET A 20 6.68 22.89 -6.89
CA MET A 20 6.62 22.01 -5.73
C MET A 20 7.70 20.92 -5.73
N SER A 21 8.82 21.16 -6.41
CA SER A 21 9.95 20.23 -6.42
C SER A 21 10.73 20.33 -5.11
N ARG A 22 11.15 19.19 -4.56
CA ARG A 22 12.06 19.16 -3.41
C ARG A 22 13.49 19.35 -3.89
N VAL A 23 14.27 20.14 -3.17
CA VAL A 23 15.64 20.47 -3.55
C VAL A 23 16.61 19.60 -2.76
N ILE A 24 17.54 18.98 -3.47
CA ILE A 24 18.66 18.22 -2.92
C ILE A 24 19.95 18.88 -3.41
N ASP A 25 20.91 19.02 -2.52
CA ASP A 25 22.24 19.53 -2.79
C ASP A 25 23.25 18.43 -2.43
N SER A 26 24.15 18.09 -3.38
CA SER A 26 25.21 17.09 -3.16
C SER A 26 26.15 17.43 -2.01
N GLU A 27 26.26 18.70 -1.62
CA GLU A 27 27.16 19.11 -0.52
C GLU A 27 26.50 19.00 0.85
N ARG A 28 25.16 19.02 0.91
CA ARG A 28 24.41 19.05 2.18
C ARG A 28 23.67 17.74 2.49
N HIS A 29 23.40 16.94 1.47
CA HIS A 29 22.53 15.77 1.58
C HIS A 29 23.20 14.50 1.08
N ILE A 30 22.87 13.38 1.72
CA ILE A 30 23.38 12.04 1.37
C ILE A 30 22.24 11.30 0.68
N TYR A 31 22.40 11.03 -0.61
CA TYR A 31 21.37 10.42 -1.41
C TYR A 31 21.94 9.40 -2.41
N LYS A 32 21.04 8.58 -2.93
CA LYS A 32 21.31 7.62 -4.00
C LYS A 32 20.24 7.75 -5.07
N LEU A 33 20.58 8.29 -6.23
CA LEU A 33 19.66 8.41 -7.36
C LEU A 33 19.89 7.28 -8.36
N SER A 34 18.85 6.51 -8.67
CA SER A 34 18.85 5.49 -9.73
C SER A 34 18.47 6.09 -11.08
N VAL A 35 19.17 7.14 -11.49
CA VAL A 35 18.94 7.84 -12.76
C VAL A 35 19.77 7.24 -13.89
N ASP A 36 19.26 7.36 -15.12
CA ASP A 36 20.02 7.01 -16.31
C ASP A 36 21.06 8.10 -16.62
N THR A 37 22.33 7.69 -16.64
CA THR A 37 23.48 8.56 -16.96
C THR A 37 23.92 8.42 -18.42
N GLU A 38 23.54 7.33 -19.07
CA GLU A 38 23.93 6.97 -20.45
C GLU A 38 22.92 7.54 -21.44
N ALA A 39 21.64 7.60 -21.06
CA ALA A 39 20.60 8.18 -21.89
C ALA A 39 20.86 9.68 -22.12
N PRO A 40 20.56 10.19 -23.34
CA PRO A 40 20.65 11.62 -23.62
C PRO A 40 19.79 12.41 -22.64
N GLU A 41 20.36 13.48 -22.09
CA GLU A 41 19.66 14.38 -21.19
C GLU A 41 18.50 15.05 -21.95
N ASP A 42 17.28 14.90 -21.45
CA ASP A 42 16.14 15.62 -22.03
C ASP A 42 16.15 17.06 -21.55
N VAL A 43 16.45 17.94 -22.48
CA VAL A 43 16.41 19.38 -22.28
C VAL A 43 14.99 19.88 -22.56
N VAL A 44 14.32 20.37 -21.52
CA VAL A 44 12.97 20.93 -21.61
C VAL A 44 13.00 22.43 -21.33
N TYR A 45 12.34 23.20 -22.19
CA TYR A 45 12.17 24.63 -22.01
C TYR A 45 10.74 24.90 -21.53
N LEU A 46 10.62 25.51 -20.35
CA LEU A 46 9.33 25.89 -19.76
C LEU A 46 9.17 27.40 -19.84
N ARG A 47 8.04 27.85 -20.40
CA ARG A 47 7.66 29.26 -20.31
C ARG A 47 7.06 29.52 -18.93
N ARG A 48 7.64 30.45 -18.19
CA ARG A 48 7.20 30.93 -16.87
C ARG A 48 6.93 32.43 -16.97
N ASP A 49 6.29 32.99 -15.94
CA ASP A 49 6.00 34.44 -15.89
C ASP A 49 7.27 35.29 -15.89
N ALA A 50 8.34 34.79 -15.25
CA ALA A 50 9.65 35.43 -15.19
C ALA A 50 10.55 35.15 -16.41
N GLY A 51 10.04 34.48 -17.46
CA GLY A 51 10.79 34.14 -18.67
C GLY A 51 10.88 32.64 -18.95
N VAL A 52 11.83 32.24 -19.79
CA VAL A 52 12.02 30.84 -20.20
C VAL A 52 13.02 30.15 -19.28
N GLU A 53 12.60 29.05 -18.66
CA GLU A 53 13.43 28.21 -17.81
C GLU A 53 13.85 26.95 -18.55
N ARG A 54 15.15 26.68 -18.60
CA ARG A 54 15.71 25.44 -19.16
C ARG A 54 15.92 24.42 -18.05
N GLN A 55 15.45 23.19 -18.27
CA GLN A 55 15.58 22.07 -17.35
C GLN A 55 16.25 20.88 -18.03
N TYR A 56 17.26 20.31 -17.37
CA TYR A 56 17.91 19.06 -17.76
C TYR A 56 17.30 17.92 -16.96
N ARG A 57 16.36 17.18 -17.56
CA ARG A 57 15.56 16.16 -16.86
C ARG A 57 16.22 14.79 -17.00
N ARG A 58 16.24 14.02 -15.90
CA ARG A 58 16.74 12.65 -15.86
C ARG A 58 15.68 11.69 -15.35
N GLY A 59 15.57 10.55 -16.04
CA GLY A 59 14.63 9.48 -15.73
C GLY A 59 15.25 8.34 -14.93
N CYS A 60 14.40 7.52 -14.32
CA CYS A 60 14.78 6.25 -13.71
C CYS A 60 15.29 5.28 -14.78
N ARG A 61 16.44 4.64 -14.54
CA ARG A 61 17.06 3.69 -15.49
C ARG A 61 16.18 2.47 -15.82
N LYS A 62 15.25 2.09 -14.93
CA LYS A 62 14.41 0.89 -15.11
C LYS A 62 13.08 1.14 -15.80
N CYS A 63 12.37 2.19 -15.39
CA CYS A 63 11.00 2.47 -15.84
C CYS A 63 10.85 3.80 -16.60
N GLY A 64 11.92 4.58 -16.74
CA GLY A 64 11.89 5.86 -17.42
C GLY A 64 11.18 7.00 -16.67
N LEU A 65 10.60 6.74 -15.49
CA LEU A 65 9.92 7.76 -14.69
C LEU A 65 10.83 8.98 -14.45
N ARG A 66 10.34 10.19 -14.71
CA ARG A 66 11.10 11.41 -14.46
C ARG A 66 11.30 11.62 -12.96
N LEU A 67 12.54 11.53 -12.51
CA LEU A 67 12.87 11.59 -11.09
C LEU A 67 13.33 12.99 -10.69
N VAL A 68 14.30 13.52 -11.43
CA VAL A 68 14.98 14.75 -11.07
C VAL A 68 15.26 15.61 -12.30
N TYR A 69 15.50 16.89 -12.06
CA TYR A 69 16.06 17.77 -13.06
C TYR A 69 17.08 18.73 -12.46
N GLN A 70 17.88 19.35 -13.32
CA GLN A 70 18.82 20.40 -12.97
C GLN A 70 18.55 21.64 -13.84
N LEU A 71 18.81 22.84 -13.31
CA LEU A 71 18.69 24.08 -14.10
C LEU A 71 19.96 24.35 -14.93
N ASP A 72 21.11 23.90 -14.41
CA ASP A 72 22.38 23.93 -15.11
C ASP A 72 23.01 22.53 -15.05
N ARG A 73 23.64 22.12 -16.15
CA ARG A 73 24.18 20.78 -16.36
C ARG A 73 25.32 20.45 -15.39
N LYS A 74 26.04 21.48 -14.92
CA LYS A 74 27.17 21.35 -13.99
C LYS A 74 26.77 21.58 -12.53
N SER A 75 25.51 21.92 -12.26
CA SER A 75 25.05 22.17 -10.90
C SER A 75 25.10 20.89 -10.06
N ARG A 76 25.45 21.02 -8.79
CA ARG A 76 25.33 19.94 -7.79
C ARG A 76 23.95 19.90 -7.12
N VAL A 77 23.07 20.78 -7.55
CA VAL A 77 21.70 20.89 -7.02
C VAL A 77 20.74 20.14 -7.95
N TYR A 78 20.02 19.19 -7.38
CA TYR A 78 18.99 18.41 -8.03
C TYR A 78 17.61 18.80 -7.50
N PHE A 79 16.67 18.97 -8.41
CA PHE A 79 15.27 19.20 -8.10
C PHE A 79 14.51 17.90 -8.32
N VAL A 80 14.03 17.29 -7.24
CA VAL A 80 13.19 16.10 -7.28
C VAL A 80 11.79 16.51 -7.69
N MET A 81 11.31 15.90 -8.77
CA MET A 81 9.96 16.18 -9.26
C MET A 81 8.92 15.79 -8.22
N ASN A 82 7.87 16.61 -8.10
CA ASN A 82 6.77 16.32 -7.19
C ASN A 82 6.13 14.96 -7.55
N GLY A 83 5.89 14.11 -6.54
CA GLY A 83 5.34 12.76 -6.72
C GLY A 83 6.32 11.70 -7.24
N ALA A 84 7.58 12.05 -7.54
CA ALA A 84 8.57 11.07 -8.01
C ALA A 84 9.10 10.15 -6.90
N MET A 85 8.98 10.57 -5.65
CA MET A 85 9.40 9.81 -4.47
C MET A 85 8.30 9.87 -3.41
N VAL A 86 8.25 8.82 -2.59
CA VAL A 86 7.33 8.72 -1.46
C VAL A 86 8.13 8.53 -0.16
N SER A 87 7.58 8.99 0.96
CA SER A 87 8.17 8.72 2.27
C SER A 87 8.14 7.22 2.55
N ASN A 88 9.20 6.68 3.16
CA ASN A 88 9.31 5.25 3.51
C ASN A 88 8.39 4.82 4.67
N THR A 89 7.32 5.56 4.93
CA THR A 89 6.29 5.18 5.90
C THR A 89 5.50 4.01 5.33
N ARG A 90 5.16 2.99 6.13
CA ARG A 90 4.31 1.85 5.71
C ARG A 90 3.04 2.31 4.99
N ASP A 91 2.49 3.45 5.41
CA ASP A 91 1.40 4.18 4.76
C ASP A 91 1.60 4.48 3.28
N ALA A 92 2.82 4.68 2.79
CA ALA A 92 3.06 5.06 1.40
C ALA A 92 2.76 3.91 0.44
N LEU A 93 3.09 2.67 0.81
CA LEU A 93 2.75 1.49 0.00
C LEU A 93 1.23 1.24 0.02
N THR A 94 0.60 1.42 1.19
CA THR A 94 -0.85 1.36 1.35
C THR A 94 -1.56 2.45 0.53
N ARG A 95 -1.06 3.69 0.55
CA ARG A 95 -1.60 4.81 -0.23
C ARG A 95 -1.46 4.61 -1.74
N MET A 96 -0.37 4.00 -2.20
CA MET A 96 -0.20 3.64 -3.60
C MET A 96 -1.24 2.58 -4.03
N ALA A 97 -1.46 1.54 -3.23
CA ALA A 97 -2.50 0.54 -3.48
C ALA A 97 -3.91 1.14 -3.46
N THR A 98 -4.21 2.01 -2.49
CA THR A 98 -5.53 2.66 -2.41
C THR A 98 -5.74 3.69 -3.51
N SER A 99 -4.72 4.41 -3.97
CA SER A 99 -4.88 5.38 -5.08
C SER A 99 -5.18 4.72 -6.43
N ALA A 100 -4.73 3.48 -6.65
CA ALA A 100 -5.14 2.67 -7.80
C ALA A 100 -6.57 2.15 -7.64
N ALA A 101 -7.00 1.81 -6.42
CA ALA A 101 -8.37 1.37 -6.13
C ALA A 101 -9.40 2.52 -6.13
N HIS A 102 -9.04 3.71 -5.65
CA HIS A 102 -9.92 4.89 -5.59
C HIS A 102 -10.17 5.54 -6.95
N ALA A 103 -9.41 5.19 -7.99
CA ALA A 103 -9.74 5.57 -9.36
C ALA A 103 -10.91 4.74 -9.93
N VAL A 104 -11.32 3.65 -9.26
CA VAL A 104 -12.33 2.70 -9.76
C VAL A 104 -13.64 2.74 -8.97
N THR A 105 -13.65 3.25 -7.72
CA THR A 105 -14.84 3.14 -6.86
C THR A 105 -15.81 4.31 -6.89
N ASP A 106 -15.54 5.37 -7.66
CA ASP A 106 -16.44 6.54 -7.72
C ASP A 106 -17.31 6.52 -8.98
N GLN A 107 -18.36 5.69 -8.96
CA GLN A 107 -19.67 5.93 -9.60
C GLN A 107 -20.60 4.68 -9.53
N LYS A 108 -21.07 4.31 -8.33
CA LYS A 108 -22.17 3.34 -8.20
C LYS A 108 -23.50 4.04 -8.52
N ARG A 109 -23.79 4.25 -9.80
CA ARG A 109 -25.03 4.87 -10.31
C ARG A 109 -26.16 3.85 -10.33
N LYS A 110 -27.04 3.87 -9.34
CA LYS A 110 -28.29 3.08 -9.35
C LYS A 110 -29.26 3.66 -10.39
N ILE A 111 -29.59 2.87 -11.42
CA ILE A 111 -30.54 3.28 -12.46
C ILE A 111 -31.92 2.71 -12.12
N THR A 112 -32.89 3.58 -11.80
CA THR A 112 -34.31 3.22 -11.72
C THR A 112 -35.03 3.64 -12.99
N LYS A 113 -35.43 2.69 -13.83
CA LYS A 113 -36.25 2.94 -15.02
C LYS A 113 -37.73 2.77 -14.65
N ARG A 114 -38.52 3.84 -14.75
CA ARG A 114 -39.98 3.80 -14.66
C ARG A 114 -40.55 3.77 -16.07
N THR A 115 -41.34 2.75 -16.39
CA THR A 115 -42.06 2.68 -17.67
C THR A 115 -43.56 2.84 -17.37
N LYS A 116 -44.23 3.73 -18.11
CA LYS A 116 -45.68 3.95 -18.00
C LYS A 116 -46.32 3.33 -19.23
N ASP A 117 -47.16 2.32 -19.03
CA ASP A 117 -48.11 1.88 -20.05
C ASP A 117 -49.51 1.93 -19.43
N MET A 118 -50.42 2.59 -20.14
CA MET A 118 -51.85 2.77 -19.82
C MET A 118 -52.19 2.91 -18.32
N GLY A 119 -51.58 3.87 -17.63
CA GLY A 119 -52.04 4.34 -16.31
C GLY A 119 -51.69 3.47 -15.10
N LYS A 120 -50.95 2.36 -15.26
CA LYS A 120 -50.47 1.56 -14.12
C LYS A 120 -48.94 1.64 -14.02
N PHE A 121 -48.45 2.23 -12.94
CA PHE A 121 -47.00 2.38 -12.71
C PHE A 121 -46.42 1.09 -12.12
N SER A 122 -45.53 0.42 -12.86
CA SER A 122 -44.62 -0.58 -12.30
C SER A 122 -43.21 0.01 -12.21
N SER A 123 -42.61 -0.08 -11.02
CA SER A 123 -41.21 0.29 -10.81
C SER A 123 -40.38 -0.98 -10.67
N VAL A 124 -39.35 -1.12 -11.50
CA VAL A 124 -38.37 -2.21 -11.41
C VAL A 124 -37.06 -1.63 -10.93
N THR A 125 -36.59 -2.09 -9.76
CA THR A 125 -35.29 -1.73 -9.18
C THR A 125 -34.32 -2.86 -9.41
N VAL A 126 -33.23 -2.61 -10.14
CA VAL A 126 -32.12 -3.57 -10.29
C VAL A 126 -30.96 -3.08 -9.43
N SER A 127 -30.56 -3.86 -8.43
CA SER A 127 -29.37 -3.61 -7.61
C SER A 127 -28.31 -4.66 -7.98
N THR A 128 -27.03 -4.26 -8.05
CA THR A 128 -25.90 -5.17 -8.23
C THR A 128 -25.61 -5.93 -6.92
N VAL A 129 -25.20 -7.19 -7.07
CA VAL A 129 -24.84 -8.14 -6.00
C VAL A 129 -23.47 -7.75 -5.45
N ASP A 130 -23.42 -6.86 -4.46
CA ASP A 130 -22.17 -6.50 -3.78
C ASP A 130 -22.12 -7.00 -2.32
N GLU A 131 -23.20 -7.57 -1.77
CA GLU A 131 -23.17 -8.13 -0.40
C GLU A 131 -22.37 -9.46 -0.33
N GLU A 132 -22.31 -10.23 -1.41
CA GLU A 132 -21.57 -11.51 -1.44
C GLU A 132 -20.05 -11.30 -1.59
N GLU A 133 -19.61 -10.26 -2.31
CA GLU A 133 -18.19 -9.98 -2.53
C GLU A 133 -17.50 -9.45 -1.25
N ASP A 134 -18.14 -8.52 -0.54
CA ASP A 134 -17.61 -7.99 0.73
C ASP A 134 -17.53 -9.08 1.82
N GLU A 135 -18.47 -10.03 1.81
CA GLU A 135 -18.48 -11.16 2.76
C GLU A 135 -17.34 -12.16 2.48
N ILE A 136 -17.02 -12.40 1.20
CA ILE A 136 -15.88 -13.22 0.80
C ILE A 136 -14.56 -12.54 1.18
N GLU A 137 -14.44 -11.24 0.94
CA GLU A 137 -13.20 -10.50 1.26
C GLU A 137 -12.95 -10.45 2.77
N ALA A 138 -13.99 -10.25 3.59
CA ALA A 138 -13.88 -10.31 5.04
C ALA A 138 -13.45 -11.70 5.54
N ARG A 139 -13.95 -12.76 4.91
CA ARG A 139 -13.59 -14.15 5.23
C ARG A 139 -12.13 -14.45 4.91
N GLU A 140 -11.66 -14.05 3.73
CA GLU A 140 -10.28 -14.24 3.31
C GLU A 140 -9.29 -13.48 4.21
N VAL A 141 -9.66 -12.28 4.63
CA VAL A 141 -8.86 -11.47 5.57
C VAL A 141 -8.76 -12.16 6.93
N ALA A 142 -9.87 -12.67 7.47
CA ALA A 142 -9.88 -13.37 8.76
C ALA A 142 -8.99 -14.63 8.75
N ASP A 143 -9.06 -15.43 7.69
CA ASP A 143 -8.24 -16.65 7.54
C ASP A 143 -6.74 -16.32 7.45
N SER A 144 -6.39 -15.22 6.78
CA SER A 144 -5.01 -14.73 6.68
C SER A 144 -4.45 -14.28 8.04
N TYR A 145 -5.24 -13.56 8.85
CA TYR A 145 -4.84 -13.18 10.20
C TYR A 145 -4.70 -14.38 11.14
N ALA A 146 -5.61 -15.36 11.04
CA ALA A 146 -5.54 -16.60 11.84
C ALA A 146 -4.28 -17.43 11.50
N ALA A 147 -3.92 -17.51 10.22
CA ALA A 147 -2.70 -18.18 9.79
C ALA A 147 -1.44 -17.47 10.33
N ASN A 148 -1.39 -16.15 10.25
CA ASN A 148 -0.29 -15.35 10.78
C ASN A 148 -0.15 -15.51 12.30
N ALA A 149 -1.26 -15.52 13.05
CA ALA A 149 -1.26 -15.74 14.49
C ALA A 149 -0.65 -17.10 14.87
N ARG A 150 -1.04 -18.18 14.18
CA ARG A 150 -0.50 -19.54 14.41
C ARG A 150 0.99 -19.64 14.11
N ILE A 151 1.46 -18.93 13.09
CA ILE A 151 2.89 -18.91 12.73
C ILE A 151 3.69 -18.17 13.80
N ILE A 152 3.18 -17.04 14.29
CA ILE A 152 3.81 -16.24 15.35
C ILE A 152 3.88 -17.04 16.66
N GLU A 153 2.79 -17.71 17.04
CA GLU A 153 2.74 -18.56 18.22
C GLU A 153 3.78 -19.70 18.16
N LYS A 154 3.85 -20.44 17.05
CA LYS A 154 4.85 -21.50 16.86
C LYS A 154 6.28 -20.97 16.89
N GLN A 155 6.52 -19.77 16.38
CA GLN A 155 7.84 -19.13 16.45
C GLN A 155 8.21 -18.70 17.86
N LEU A 156 7.23 -18.20 18.64
CA LEU A 156 7.41 -17.85 20.05
C LEU A 156 7.70 -19.07 20.92
N GLU A 157 7.01 -20.19 20.68
CA GLU A 157 7.26 -21.47 21.37
C GLU A 157 8.66 -22.02 21.05
N ARG A 158 9.07 -22.01 19.78
CA ARG A 158 10.42 -22.45 19.38
C ARG A 158 11.54 -21.59 19.96
N LYS A 159 11.29 -20.29 20.14
CA LYS A 159 12.23 -19.36 20.78
C LYS A 159 12.18 -19.42 22.31
N GLY A 160 11.38 -20.31 22.90
CA GLY A 160 11.28 -20.51 24.35
C GLY A 160 10.66 -19.34 25.11
N MET A 161 9.97 -18.43 24.40
CA MET A 161 9.43 -17.20 24.99
C MET A 161 8.06 -17.39 25.66
N ILE A 162 7.42 -18.55 25.48
CA ILE A 162 6.16 -18.90 26.12
C ILE A 162 6.41 -20.02 27.14
N LYS A 163 6.44 -19.65 28.43
CA LYS A 163 6.17 -20.61 29.50
C LYS A 163 4.66 -20.71 29.59
N ARG A 164 4.06 -21.82 29.13
CA ARG A 164 2.64 -22.11 29.36
C ARG A 164 2.44 -22.29 30.87
N ASN A 165 2.17 -21.21 31.59
CA ASN A 165 1.60 -21.31 32.93
C ASN A 165 0.18 -21.86 32.75
N LYS A 166 -0.07 -23.04 33.33
CA LYS A 166 -1.38 -23.70 33.39
C LYS A 166 -2.34 -22.92 34.30
N THR A 167 -2.67 -21.68 33.94
CA THR A 167 -3.70 -20.89 34.60
C THR A 167 -4.05 -19.73 33.67
N ASP A 168 -4.75 -20.01 32.58
CA ASP A 168 -5.71 -19.04 32.07
C ASP A 168 -6.86 -19.83 31.44
N VAL A 169 -7.99 -19.73 32.12
CA VAL A 169 -9.26 -20.37 31.84
C VAL A 169 -9.82 -19.67 30.60
N VAL A 170 -9.72 -20.31 29.43
CA VAL A 170 -10.60 -19.99 28.31
C VAL A 170 -11.93 -20.66 28.62
N VAL A 171 -12.88 -19.85 29.11
CA VAL A 171 -14.31 -20.13 29.00
C VAL A 171 -14.66 -19.99 27.53
N GLU A 172 -14.61 -21.10 26.79
CA GLU A 172 -15.43 -21.27 25.60
C GLU A 172 -16.05 -22.67 25.62
N GLU A 173 -17.38 -22.65 25.55
CA GLU A 173 -18.27 -23.80 25.60
C GLU A 173 -18.02 -24.72 24.40
N THR A 174 -17.64 -25.97 24.65
CA THR A 174 -17.73 -27.03 23.64
C THR A 174 -18.31 -28.31 24.26
N PRO A 175 -19.17 -29.05 23.54
CA PRO A 175 -19.98 -30.13 24.08
C PRO A 175 -19.14 -31.37 24.43
N ALA A 176 -19.52 -32.02 25.52
CA ALA A 176 -18.82 -33.16 26.12
C ALA A 176 -18.62 -34.34 25.15
N LYS A 177 -17.37 -34.80 25.01
CA LYS A 177 -17.04 -36.08 24.35
C LYS A 177 -17.23 -37.26 25.32
N PRO A 178 -17.80 -38.39 24.88
CA PRO A 178 -18.03 -39.54 25.76
C PRO A 178 -16.74 -40.28 26.08
N LYS A 179 -16.60 -40.71 27.35
CA LYS A 179 -15.47 -41.49 27.87
C LYS A 179 -15.47 -42.92 27.29
N PRO A 180 -14.32 -43.49 26.89
CA PRO A 180 -14.25 -44.90 26.50
C PRO A 180 -14.44 -45.79 27.73
N LYS A 181 -15.39 -46.74 27.65
CA LYS A 181 -15.62 -47.78 28.64
C LYS A 181 -14.47 -48.79 28.55
N GLY A 182 -13.66 -48.92 29.61
CA GLY A 182 -12.66 -49.97 29.72
C GLY A 182 -13.33 -51.34 29.89
N THR A 183 -12.76 -52.38 29.27
CA THR A 183 -13.13 -53.78 29.52
C THR A 183 -12.26 -54.36 30.64
N LEU A 184 -12.93 -54.94 31.62
CA LEU A 184 -12.37 -55.73 32.72
C LEU A 184 -11.66 -56.97 32.12
N ILE A 185 -10.39 -57.21 32.48
CA ILE A 185 -9.81 -58.55 32.39
C ILE A 185 -9.40 -58.91 33.82
N ASP A 186 -10.19 -59.81 34.40
CA ASP A 186 -9.93 -60.44 35.68
C ASP A 186 -8.65 -61.29 35.59
N LYS A 187 -7.79 -61.15 36.59
CA LYS A 187 -6.69 -62.08 36.82
C LYS A 187 -7.29 -63.40 37.26
N VAL A 188 -7.30 -64.39 36.38
CA VAL A 188 -7.56 -65.79 36.72
C VAL A 188 -6.22 -66.44 37.07
N LEU A 189 -6.18 -66.95 38.31
CA LEU A 189 -5.39 -68.05 38.88
C LEU A 189 -3.99 -68.35 38.30
#